data_AF-A0AAD6TY13-F1
#
_entry.id   AF-A0AAD6TY13-F1
#
_cell.length_a   1.000
_cell.length_b   1.000
_cell.length_c   1.000
_cell.angle_alpha   90.00
_cell.angle_beta   90.00
_cell.angle_gamma   90.00
#
_symmetry.space_group_name_H-M   'P 1'
#
loop_
_entity.id
_entity.type
_entity.pdbx_description
1 polymer ?
#
loop_
_entity_poly.entity_id
_entity_poly.type
_entity_poly.pdbx_seq_one_letter_code
_entity_poly.pdbx_strand_id
1 'polypeptide(L)'
;HACIDTASKISTNDWKGKKVVLFSVSGAFTPTCHTNHLPPYLAKHAEFKAKGLDVIAVVAANDLFVMNGWARFEGCKDKILALSDTYAKWSESLGLSVDLTERGLGLRTARYAMIIDDLVVKYNEVREGCWMRKAIGRSLKQKTQD
;
A
#
# COMPACT_ATOMS: atom_id res chain seq x y z
N HIS A 1 -4.49 -3.43 -9.76
CA HIS A 1 -5.27 -4.68 -9.91
C HIS A 1 -5.34 -5.40 -8.58
N ALA A 2 -6.45 -6.03 -8.22
CA ALA A 2 -6.48 -6.98 -7.12
C ALA A 2 -5.93 -8.33 -7.58
N CYS A 3 -5.18 -8.95 -6.68
CA CYS A 3 -4.29 -10.03 -7.03
C CYS A 3 -4.62 -11.34 -6.32
N ILE A 4 -5.66 -11.46 -5.50
CA ILE A 4 -5.96 -12.72 -4.79
C ILE A 4 -6.94 -13.57 -5.61
N ASP A 5 -6.54 -14.82 -5.86
CA ASP A 5 -7.23 -15.85 -6.65
C ASP A 5 -7.44 -15.53 -8.13
N THR A 6 -8.27 -14.55 -8.46
CA THR A 6 -8.50 -14.11 -9.84
C THR A 6 -8.11 -12.65 -9.99
N ALA A 7 -7.27 -12.36 -10.98
CA ALA A 7 -6.87 -10.98 -11.27
C ALA A 7 -8.10 -10.15 -11.66
N SER A 8 -8.39 -9.11 -10.88
CA SER A 8 -9.50 -8.21 -11.16
C SER A 8 -9.03 -6.75 -11.16
N LYS A 9 -9.65 -5.93 -12.01
CA LYS A 9 -9.40 -4.49 -12.01
C LYS A 9 -10.21 -3.88 -10.89
N ILE A 10 -9.54 -3.11 -10.03
CA ILE A 10 -10.17 -2.32 -8.97
C ILE A 10 -9.93 -0.85 -9.26
N SER A 11 -10.96 -0.05 -9.01
CA SER A 11 -10.95 1.40 -9.08
C SER A 11 -11.18 1.99 -7.68
N THR A 12 -10.80 3.24 -7.47
CA THR A 12 -11.10 3.95 -6.22
C THR A 12 -12.60 4.05 -5.97
N ASN A 13 -13.44 4.08 -7.01
CA ASN A 13 -14.90 4.11 -6.88
C ASN A 13 -15.47 2.90 -6.13
N ASP A 14 -14.76 1.77 -6.09
CA ASP A 14 -15.17 0.57 -5.35
C ASP A 14 -15.10 0.77 -3.82
N TRP A 15 -14.53 1.90 -3.38
CA TRP A 15 -14.36 2.30 -1.98
C TRP A 15 -15.33 3.40 -1.52
N LYS A 16 -16.30 3.80 -2.36
CA LYS A 16 -17.37 4.73 -1.95
C LYS A 16 -18.13 4.17 -0.74
N GLY A 17 -18.37 5.01 0.26
CA GLY A 17 -19.04 4.66 1.50
C GLY A 17 -18.30 3.65 2.39
N LYS A 18 -17.01 3.39 2.12
CA LYS A 18 -16.19 2.45 2.90
C LYS A 18 -15.05 3.16 3.60
N LYS A 19 -14.66 2.64 4.76
CA LYS A 19 -13.41 2.99 5.44
C LYS A 19 -12.32 2.00 5.06
N VAL A 20 -11.28 2.50 4.42
CA VAL A 20 -10.18 1.72 3.85
C VAL A 20 -8.86 2.10 4.51
N VAL A 21 -8.13 1.10 4.99
CA VAL A 21 -6.71 1.23 5.33
C VAL A 21 -5.90 0.70 4.16
N LEU A 22 -5.10 1.56 3.56
CA LEU A 22 -4.21 1.21 2.47
C LEU A 22 -2.77 1.44 2.90
N PHE A 23 -1.93 0.43 2.78
CA PHE A 23 -0.50 0.58 3.01
C PHE A 23 0.30 0.10 1.82
N SER A 24 1.47 0.69 1.64
CA SER A 24 2.35 0.44 0.52
C SER A 24 3.68 -0.10 1.00
N VAL A 25 4.21 -1.05 0.23
CA VAL A 25 5.53 -1.62 0.41
C VAL A 25 6.33 -1.52 -0.88
N SER A 26 7.63 -1.26 -0.77
CA SER A 26 8.48 -1.08 -1.96
C SER A 26 8.62 -2.33 -2.82
N GLY A 27 8.33 -3.51 -2.27
CA GLY A 27 8.26 -4.74 -3.05
C GLY A 27 7.89 -5.95 -2.21
N ALA A 28 7.15 -6.87 -2.81
CA ALA A 28 6.91 -8.21 -2.28
C ALA A 28 8.24 -8.94 -2.01
N PHE A 29 8.25 -9.82 -1.00
CA PHE A 29 9.43 -10.61 -0.58
C PHE A 29 10.67 -9.83 -0.13
N THR A 30 10.62 -8.49 -0.03
CA THR A 30 11.77 -7.71 0.47
C THR A 30 11.87 -7.80 2.01
N PRO A 31 13.08 -7.90 2.61
CA PRO A 31 13.25 -8.32 4.01
C PRO A 31 12.47 -7.49 5.03
N THR A 32 12.48 -6.16 4.86
CA THR A 32 11.77 -5.24 5.77
C THR A 32 10.25 -5.28 5.58
N CYS A 33 9.77 -5.48 4.35
CA CYS A 33 8.35 -5.48 4.03
C CYS A 33 7.67 -6.80 4.44
N HIS A 34 8.37 -7.91 4.17
CA HIS A 34 7.97 -9.27 4.50
C HIS A 34 7.90 -9.48 6.02
N THR A 35 8.94 -9.09 6.75
CA THR A 35 9.06 -9.44 8.17
C THR A 35 8.30 -8.50 9.10
N ASN A 36 8.23 -7.20 8.78
CA ASN A 36 7.82 -6.18 9.76
C ASN A 36 6.57 -5.38 9.39
N HIS A 37 6.19 -5.31 8.11
CA HIS A 37 5.10 -4.45 7.68
C HIS A 37 3.78 -5.19 7.49
N LEU A 38 3.76 -6.37 6.87
CA LEU A 38 2.53 -7.11 6.61
C LEU A 38 1.97 -7.89 7.82
N PRO A 39 2.80 -8.61 8.62
CA PRO A 39 2.28 -9.45 9.70
C PRO A 39 1.45 -8.72 10.77
N PRO A 40 1.77 -7.48 11.19
CA PRO A 40 0.95 -6.75 12.16
C PRO A 40 -0.46 -6.43 11.66
N TYR A 41 -0.65 -6.16 10.36
CA TYR A 41 -1.99 -5.92 9.81
C TYR A 41 -2.83 -7.19 9.77
N LEU A 42 -2.20 -8.34 9.52
CA LEU A 42 -2.88 -9.63 9.57
C LEU A 42 -3.30 -10.01 10.99
N ALA A 43 -2.39 -9.83 11.96
CA ALA A 43 -2.66 -10.12 13.36
C ALA A 43 -3.79 -9.23 13.92
N LYS A 44 -3.79 -7.94 13.58
CA LYS A 44 -4.77 -6.95 14.07
C LYS A 44 -6.03 -6.82 13.20
N HIS A 45 -6.20 -7.67 12.18
CA HIS A 45 -7.34 -7.59 11.26
C HIS A 45 -8.70 -7.57 11.99
N ALA A 46 -8.87 -8.40 13.01
CA ALA A 46 -10.12 -8.44 13.80
C ALA A 46 -10.37 -7.14 14.57
N GLU A 47 -9.33 -6.51 15.13
CA GLU A 47 -9.44 -5.21 15.81
C GLU A 47 -9.81 -4.09 14.83
N PHE A 48 -9.20 -4.11 13.64
CA PHE A 48 -9.53 -3.14 12.59
C PHE A 48 -10.99 -3.28 12.16
N LYS A 49 -11.46 -4.51 11.95
CA LYS A 49 -12.87 -4.77 11.62
C LYS A 49 -13.81 -4.31 12.74
N ALA A 50 -13.45 -4.53 14.00
CA ALA A 50 -14.23 -4.04 15.16
C ALA A 50 -14.29 -2.50 15.25
N LYS A 51 -13.30 -1.78 14.70
CA LYS A 51 -13.28 -0.32 14.58
C LYS A 51 -14.06 0.22 13.36
N GLY A 52 -14.76 -0.65 12.63
CA GLY A 52 -15.52 -0.28 11.44
C GLY A 52 -14.68 -0.06 10.19
N LEU A 53 -13.54 -0.74 10.07
CA LEU A 53 -12.81 -0.80 8.80
C LEU A 53 -13.40 -1.88 7.89
N ASP A 54 -13.73 -1.48 6.66
CA ASP A 54 -14.32 -2.36 5.65
C ASP A 54 -13.26 -3.06 4.81
N VAL A 55 -12.15 -2.37 4.52
CA VAL A 55 -11.11 -2.87 3.62
C VAL A 55 -9.72 -2.57 4.19
N ILE A 56 -8.87 -3.60 4.22
CA ILE A 56 -7.43 -3.45 4.40
C ILE A 56 -6.77 -3.86 3.09
N ALA A 57 -5.93 -3.00 2.53
CA ALA A 57 -5.27 -3.25 1.25
C ALA A 57 -3.75 -2.99 1.34
N VAL A 58 -2.98 -3.81 0.64
CA VAL A 58 -1.54 -3.62 0.44
C VAL A 58 -1.24 -3.39 -1.02
N VAL A 59 -0.41 -2.40 -1.35
CA VAL A 59 0.02 -2.10 -2.71
C VAL A 59 1.53 -2.16 -2.86
N ALA A 60 2.01 -2.68 -3.99
CA ALA A 60 3.42 -2.68 -4.34
C ALA A 60 3.64 -2.55 -5.86
N ALA A 61 4.83 -2.07 -6.22
CA ALA A 61 5.33 -2.06 -7.59
C ALA A 61 5.87 -3.43 -8.00
N ASN A 62 4.98 -4.41 -8.00
CA ASN A 62 5.18 -5.76 -8.52
C ASN A 62 4.02 -6.10 -9.45
N ASP A 63 4.24 -7.01 -10.38
CA ASP A 63 3.16 -7.56 -11.21
C ASP A 63 2.15 -8.35 -10.37
N LEU A 64 1.00 -8.62 -10.98
CA LEU A 64 -0.12 -9.27 -10.33
C LEU A 64 0.17 -10.72 -9.88
N PHE A 65 1.06 -11.43 -10.58
CA PHE A 65 1.37 -12.83 -10.26
C PHE A 65 2.26 -12.90 -9.03
N VAL A 66 3.26 -12.03 -8.94
CA VAL A 66 4.12 -11.90 -7.75
C VAL A 66 3.30 -11.47 -6.55
N MET A 67 2.39 -10.48 -6.69
CA MET A 67 1.52 -10.07 -5.60
C MET A 67 0.53 -11.16 -5.18
N ASN A 68 0.01 -11.97 -6.11
CA ASN A 68 -0.83 -13.12 -5.79
C ASN A 68 -0.07 -14.17 -4.96
N GLY A 69 1.11 -14.57 -5.44
CA GLY A 69 1.95 -15.55 -4.77
C GLY A 69 2.37 -15.09 -3.38
N TRP A 70 2.77 -13.83 -3.25
CA TRP A 70 3.13 -13.24 -1.96
C TRP A 70 1.95 -13.19 -0.99
N ALA A 71 0.77 -12.74 -1.45
CA ALA A 71 -0.43 -12.70 -0.61
C ALA A 71 -0.85 -14.09 -0.11
N ARG A 72 -0.69 -15.13 -0.95
CA ARG A 72 -0.95 -16.52 -0.57
C ARG A 72 0.05 -17.02 0.46
N PHE A 73 1.34 -16.75 0.25
CA PHE A 73 2.41 -17.12 1.17
C PHE A 73 2.18 -16.55 2.58
N GLU A 74 1.72 -15.30 2.64
CA GLU A 74 1.52 -14.56 3.89
C GLU A 74 0.18 -14.87 4.58
N GLY A 75 -0.73 -15.59 3.91
CA GLY A 75 -2.07 -15.87 4.45
C GLY A 75 -3.00 -14.65 4.43
N CYS A 76 -2.86 -13.76 3.44
CA CYS A 76 -3.71 -12.58 3.27
C CYS A 76 -5.14 -12.87 2.80
N LYS A 77 -5.43 -14.11 2.41
CA LYS A 77 -6.74 -14.50 1.87
C LYS A 77 -7.87 -14.09 2.81
N ASP A 78 -8.91 -13.49 2.23
CA ASP A 78 -10.12 -12.97 2.90
C ASP A 78 -9.89 -11.90 3.99
N LYS A 79 -8.66 -11.42 4.18
CA LYS A 79 -8.29 -10.46 5.23
C LYS A 79 -7.67 -9.18 4.67
N ILE A 80 -6.72 -9.32 3.74
CA ILE A 80 -6.00 -8.19 3.16
C ILE A 80 -6.04 -8.30 1.65
N LEU A 81 -6.50 -7.23 1.01
CA LEU A 81 -6.53 -7.10 -0.44
C LEU A 81 -5.13 -6.76 -0.97
N ALA A 82 -4.51 -7.69 -1.68
CA ALA A 82 -3.24 -7.43 -2.36
C ALA A 82 -3.47 -6.75 -3.71
N LEU A 83 -2.82 -5.59 -3.89
CA LEU A 83 -2.92 -4.74 -5.07
C LEU A 83 -1.58 -4.64 -5.80
N SER A 84 -1.61 -4.81 -7.11
CA SER A 84 -0.47 -4.59 -8.00
C SER A 84 -0.57 -3.23 -8.68
N ASP A 85 0.50 -2.44 -8.54
CA ASP A 85 0.81 -1.20 -9.27
C ASP A 85 2.14 -1.38 -10.03
N THR A 86 2.15 -2.26 -11.04
CA THR A 86 3.36 -2.75 -11.74
C THR A 86 4.37 -1.68 -12.14
N TYR A 87 3.90 -0.49 -12.53
CA TYR A 87 4.73 0.61 -13.01
C TYR A 87 4.82 1.78 -12.01
N ALA A 88 4.38 1.58 -10.77
CA ALA A 88 4.25 2.62 -9.75
C ALA A 88 3.43 3.85 -10.21
N LYS A 89 2.60 3.74 -11.25
CA LYS A 89 1.88 4.89 -11.86
C LYS A 89 0.87 5.48 -10.89
N TRP A 90 0.22 4.63 -10.10
CA TRP A 90 -0.71 5.09 -9.10
C TRP A 90 0.03 5.81 -7.97
N SER A 91 1.10 5.21 -7.44
CA SER A 91 1.93 5.86 -6.43
C SER A 91 2.60 7.14 -6.93
N GLU A 92 3.04 7.19 -8.19
CA GLU A 92 3.62 8.38 -8.82
C GLU A 92 2.61 9.52 -8.91
N SER A 93 1.35 9.23 -9.26
CA SER A 93 0.29 10.25 -9.28
C SER A 93 0.02 10.90 -7.91
N LEU A 94 0.42 10.22 -6.82
CA LEU A 94 0.34 10.70 -5.45
C LEU A 94 1.64 11.36 -4.96
N GLY A 95 2.70 11.37 -5.77
CA GLY A 95 4.04 11.79 -5.35
C GLY A 95 4.71 10.81 -4.37
N LEU A 96 4.26 9.54 -4.37
CA LEU A 96 4.69 8.47 -3.47
C LEU A 96 5.44 7.36 -4.20
N SER A 97 6.02 7.65 -5.37
CA SER A 97 6.99 6.76 -6.03
C SER A 97 8.41 7.03 -5.50
N VAL A 98 9.28 6.04 -5.62
CA VAL A 98 10.70 6.12 -5.26
C VAL A 98 11.54 5.42 -6.31
N ASP A 99 12.56 6.10 -6.83
CA ASP A 99 13.51 5.48 -7.75
C ASP A 99 14.59 4.73 -6.97
N LEU A 100 14.67 3.41 -7.18
CA LEU A 100 15.65 2.52 -6.60
C LEU A 100 16.50 1.84 -7.69
N THR A 101 16.67 2.50 -8.85
CA THR A 101 17.46 2.00 -9.99
C THR A 101 18.92 1.73 -9.60
N GLU A 102 19.55 2.58 -8.79
CA GLU A 102 20.91 2.36 -8.27
C GLU A 102 21.07 1.06 -7.48
N ARG A 103 19.96 0.46 -7.04
CA ARG A 103 19.90 -0.81 -6.30
C ARG A 103 19.41 -1.98 -7.14
N GLY A 104 19.23 -1.78 -8.45
CA GLY A 104 18.72 -2.80 -9.37
C GLY A 104 17.22 -3.08 -9.23
N LEU A 105 16.45 -2.23 -8.54
CA LEU A 105 15.01 -2.44 -8.31
C LEU A 105 14.10 -1.62 -9.22
N GLY A 106 14.64 -0.56 -9.84
CA GLY A 106 13.89 0.38 -10.68
C GLY A 106 12.94 1.28 -9.88
N LEU A 107 11.94 1.83 -10.55
CA LEU A 107 10.89 2.64 -9.94
C LEU A 107 9.97 1.77 -9.08
N ARG A 108 9.80 2.15 -7.81
CA ARG A 108 8.99 1.44 -6.82
C ARG A 108 8.01 2.36 -6.11
N THR A 109 7.11 1.77 -5.34
CA THR A 109 6.26 2.53 -4.41
C THR A 109 7.04 2.85 -3.14
N ALA A 110 6.87 4.06 -2.60
CA ALA A 110 7.37 4.41 -1.29
C ALA A 110 6.64 3.61 -0.21
N ARG A 111 7.20 3.58 1.00
CA ARG A 111 6.52 3.02 2.17
C ARG A 111 5.62 4.07 2.78
N TYR A 112 4.32 3.84 2.75
CA TYR A 112 3.32 4.73 3.32
C TYR A 112 2.11 3.94 3.82
N ALA A 113 1.32 4.58 4.67
CA ALA A 113 0.01 4.13 5.07
C ALA A 113 -0.98 5.29 4.94
N MET A 114 -2.20 4.99 4.52
CA MET A 114 -3.27 5.96 4.38
C MET A 114 -4.57 5.38 4.91
N ILE A 115 -5.36 6.23 5.56
CA ILE A 115 -6.75 5.95 5.93
C ILE A 115 -7.62 6.77 4.99
N ILE A 116 -8.47 6.07 4.26
CA ILE A 116 -9.42 6.65 3.31
C ILE A 116 -10.81 6.39 3.87
N ASP A 117 -11.63 7.43 3.96
CA ASP A 117 -13.01 7.37 4.45
C ASP A 117 -13.89 8.06 3.42
N ASP A 118 -14.75 7.29 2.76
CA ASP A 118 -15.61 7.73 1.65
C ASP A 118 -14.85 8.54 0.58
N LEU A 119 -13.80 7.91 0.03
CA LEU A 119 -12.88 8.51 -0.96
C LEU A 119 -12.05 9.71 -0.47
N VAL A 120 -12.21 10.14 0.77
CA VAL A 120 -11.42 11.23 1.35
C VAL A 120 -10.28 10.66 2.18
N VAL A 121 -9.05 11.08 1.88
CA VAL A 121 -7.88 10.73 2.70
C VAL A 121 -7.97 11.47 4.04
N LYS A 122 -8.16 10.73 5.14
CA LYS A 122 -8.24 11.27 6.50
C LYS A 122 -6.90 11.28 7.22
N TYR A 123 -6.02 10.36 6.83
CA TYR A 123 -4.69 10.24 7.40
C TYR A 123 -3.73 9.74 6.33
N ASN A 124 -2.53 10.30 6.30
CA ASN A 124 -1.41 9.78 5.54
C ASN A 124 -0.15 9.81 6.40
N GLU A 125 0.62 8.73 6.32
CA GLU A 125 1.96 8.67 6.89
C GLU A 125 2.88 8.11 5.82
N VAL A 126 3.93 8.87 5.50
CA VAL A 126 4.98 8.42 4.60
C VAL A 126 6.17 8.11 5.47
N ARG A 127 6.56 6.84 5.53
CA ARG A 127 7.72 6.43 6.32
C ARG A 127 8.97 6.76 5.54
N GLU A 128 9.65 7.84 5.89
CA GLU A 128 11.01 8.07 5.43
C GLU A 128 11.91 6.94 5.96
N GLY A 129 12.29 6.03 5.07
CA GLY A 129 13.36 5.09 5.35
C GLY A 129 14.71 5.82 5.35
N CYS A 130 15.73 5.21 5.95
CA CYS A 130 17.15 5.59 5.85
C CYS A 130 17.60 6.02 4.43
N TRP A 131 16.89 5.54 3.41
CA TRP A 131 17.16 5.68 1.99
C TRP A 131 16.37 6.80 1.27
N MET A 132 15.42 7.47 1.94
CA MET A 132 14.50 8.44 1.31
C MET A 132 14.96 9.92 1.40
N ARG A 133 16.09 10.21 2.07
CA ARG A 133 16.54 11.60 2.33
C ARG A 133 16.81 12.46 1.08
N LYS A 134 16.94 11.86 -0.11
CA LYS A 134 17.18 12.61 -1.37
C LYS A 134 15.93 12.83 -2.23
N ALA A 135 14.80 12.15 -1.97
CA ALA A 135 13.66 12.19 -2.88
C ALA A 135 12.54 13.17 -2.46
N ILE A 136 12.36 13.41 -1.15
CA ILE A 136 11.22 14.20 -0.65
C ILE A 136 11.68 15.59 -0.20
N GLY A 137 12.37 16.29 -1.11
CA GLY A 137 12.61 17.71 -1.00
C GLY A 137 11.41 18.54 -1.44
N ARG A 138 10.20 18.27 -0.90
CA ARG A 138 9.03 19.18 -0.90
C ARG A 138 7.82 18.58 -0.18
N SER A 139 7.74 18.86 1.12
CA SER A 139 6.53 19.30 1.85
C SER A 139 5.16 18.79 1.35
N LEU A 140 4.72 17.64 1.86
CA LEU A 140 3.30 17.44 2.18
C LEU A 140 3.08 17.79 3.65
N LYS A 141 3.18 19.09 3.97
CA LYS A 141 2.56 19.60 5.20
C LYS A 141 1.05 19.45 5.05
N GLN A 142 0.43 18.88 6.07
CA GLN A 142 -1.02 18.86 6.28
C GLN A 142 -1.67 20.16 5.79
N LYS A 143 -2.60 20.04 4.84
CA LYS A 143 -3.73 20.96 4.70
C LYS A 143 -4.98 20.24 5.17
N THR A 144 -5.17 20.27 6.47
CA THR A 144 -6.47 20.13 7.14
C THR A 144 -6.55 21.33 8.07
N GLN A 145 -7.69 22.05 8.03
CA GLN A 145 -7.94 23.44 8.47
C GLN A 145 -7.50 24.45 7.39
N ASP A 146 -8.40 25.17 6.71
CA ASP A 146 -9.70 25.73 7.12
C ASP A 146 -10.91 25.30 6.26
#